data_AF-A0AA94Y3V8-F1
#
_entry.id   AF-A0AA94Y3V8-F1
#
_cell.length_a   1.000
_cell.length_b   1.000
_cell.length_c   1.000
_cell.angle_alpha   90.00
_cell.angle_beta   90.00
_cell.angle_gamma   90.00
#
_symmetry.space_group_name_H-M   'P 1'
#
loop_
_entity.id
_entity.type
_entity.pdbx_description
1 polymer ?
#
loop_
_entity_poly.entity_id
_entity_poly.type
_entity_poly.pdbx_seq_one_letter_code
_entity_poly.pdbx_strand_id
1 'polypeptide(L)'
;MKKLLLLFSILMFYLGCSPLQKNVVFANASDEQIIEWGKQYVIHSIEDSLKEGESYKIMEWILAEKKTSIPVEVWQMDNTYKKDSIPGCVKLLDTRGIFDELAFIGNGDSAFVAFAVAYTIDEKNGNSSFLEKTFTLDKNGKVLDCNDYLSPSQKRKQTEERFHKALEQLGPLLIQSVKKGAAMAGKDTSGITNVTINGKTYSE
;
A
#
# COMPACT_ATOMS: atom_id res chain seq x y z
N MET A 1 -29.04 14.09 -37.42
CA MET A 1 -29.10 13.29 -36.18
C MET A 1 -27.74 13.08 -35.51
N LYS A 2 -26.69 12.62 -36.21
CA LYS A 2 -25.35 12.40 -35.60
C LYS A 2 -24.68 13.67 -35.01
N LYS A 3 -24.79 14.83 -35.65
CA LYS A 3 -24.25 16.10 -35.11
C LYS A 3 -24.99 16.62 -33.87
N LEU A 4 -26.30 16.37 -33.77
CA LEU A 4 -27.11 16.79 -32.61
C LEU A 4 -26.78 15.93 -31.37
N LEU A 5 -26.51 14.63 -31.58
CA LEU A 5 -26.09 13.71 -30.52
C LEU A 5 -24.69 14.08 -29.98
N LEU A 6 -23.77 14.47 -30.87
CA LEU A 6 -22.42 14.89 -30.49
C LEU A 6 -22.44 16.22 -29.71
N LEU A 7 -23.26 17.19 -30.14
CA LEU A 7 -23.47 18.44 -29.44
C LEU A 7 -24.16 18.26 -28.09
N PHE A 8 -25.11 17.32 -27.97
CA PHE A 8 -25.74 16.99 -26.70
C PHE A 8 -24.76 16.31 -25.72
N SER A 9 -23.86 15.45 -26.23
CA SER A 9 -22.81 14.82 -25.43
C SER A 9 -21.77 15.81 -24.94
N ILE A 10 -21.41 16.80 -25.77
CA ILE A 10 -20.50 17.89 -25.40
C ILE A 10 -21.18 18.87 -24.43
N LEU A 11 -22.47 19.18 -24.63
CA LEU A 11 -23.24 20.05 -23.74
C LEU A 11 -23.47 19.43 -22.35
N MET A 12 -23.62 18.11 -22.25
CA MET A 12 -23.65 17.39 -20.97
C MET A 12 -22.29 17.39 -20.25
N PHE A 13 -21.18 17.49 -21.00
CA PHE A 13 -19.84 17.68 -20.43
C PHE A 13 -19.59 19.13 -19.95
N TYR A 14 -20.14 20.14 -20.64
CA TYR A 14 -19.94 21.56 -20.31
C TYR A 14 -20.99 22.19 -19.37
N LEU A 15 -22.17 21.57 -19.22
CA LEU A 15 -23.06 21.84 -18.07
C LEU A 15 -22.54 21.15 -16.79
N GLY A 16 -21.36 20.53 -16.89
CA GLY A 16 -20.38 20.49 -15.82
C GLY A 16 -20.18 21.86 -15.20
N CYS A 17 -20.93 22.10 -14.12
CA CYS A 17 -20.53 23.02 -13.09
C CYS A 17 -19.06 22.71 -12.73
N SER A 18 -18.22 23.74 -12.78
CA SER A 18 -16.79 23.70 -12.49
C SER A 18 -16.46 23.04 -11.13
N PRO A 19 -15.18 22.63 -10.91
CA PRO A 19 -14.80 21.52 -10.06
C PRO A 19 -15.02 21.84 -8.59
N LEU A 20 -16.16 21.41 -8.05
CA LEU A 20 -16.32 21.36 -6.61
C LEU A 20 -15.60 20.09 -6.12
N GLN A 21 -14.44 20.29 -5.48
CA GLN A 21 -13.76 19.32 -4.62
C GLN A 21 -14.77 18.61 -3.69
N LYS A 22 -15.34 17.48 -4.15
CA LYS A 22 -16.15 16.60 -3.31
C LYS A 22 -16.38 15.23 -3.94
N ASN A 23 -15.30 14.60 -4.41
CA ASN A 23 -15.32 13.16 -4.70
C ASN A 23 -14.57 12.43 -3.59
N VAL A 24 -15.17 12.39 -2.40
CA VAL A 24 -14.87 11.34 -1.41
C VAL A 24 -15.43 10.07 -2.02
N VAL A 25 -14.57 9.12 -2.36
CA VAL A 25 -14.99 7.83 -2.92
C VAL A 25 -16.09 7.25 -2.05
N PHE A 26 -17.26 7.16 -2.68
CA PHE A 26 -18.55 6.73 -2.17
C PHE A 26 -18.41 5.66 -1.08
N ALA A 27 -19.08 5.85 0.06
CA ALA A 27 -19.06 4.89 1.18
C ALA A 27 -19.42 3.44 0.77
N ASN A 28 -20.07 3.27 -0.39
CA ASN A 28 -20.51 1.98 -0.95
C ASN A 28 -19.97 1.73 -2.38
N ALA A 29 -18.86 2.33 -2.79
CA ALA A 29 -18.28 2.05 -4.11
C ALA A 29 -17.95 0.56 -4.26
N SER A 30 -18.32 -0.04 -5.41
CA SER A 30 -17.90 -1.40 -5.75
C SER A 30 -16.40 -1.45 -6.04
N ASP A 31 -15.82 -2.64 -6.00
CA ASP A 31 -14.40 -2.83 -6.30
C ASP A 31 -14.07 -2.36 -7.73
N GLU A 32 -14.93 -2.63 -8.71
CA GLU A 32 -14.76 -2.15 -10.09
C GLU A 32 -14.80 -0.63 -10.18
N GLN A 33 -15.70 0.02 -9.43
CA GLN A 33 -15.77 1.48 -9.40
C GLN A 33 -14.50 2.08 -8.81
N ILE A 34 -13.94 1.48 -7.75
CA ILE A 34 -12.68 1.92 -7.14
C ILE A 34 -11.52 1.73 -8.12
N ILE A 35 -11.47 0.60 -8.85
CA ILE A 35 -10.44 0.34 -9.85
C ILE A 35 -10.49 1.39 -10.96
N GLU A 36 -11.65 1.58 -11.60
CA GLU A 36 -11.75 2.50 -12.73
C GLU A 36 -11.51 3.95 -12.31
N TRP A 37 -12.05 4.37 -11.17
CA TRP A 37 -11.74 5.67 -10.57
C TRP A 37 -10.25 5.83 -10.31
N GLY A 38 -9.60 4.88 -9.64
CA GLY A 38 -8.18 4.97 -9.28
C GLY A 38 -7.26 4.98 -10.50
N LYS A 39 -7.56 4.17 -11.52
CA LYS A 39 -6.83 4.17 -12.81
C LYS A 39 -6.82 5.55 -13.45
N GLN A 40 -7.94 6.28 -13.41
CA GLN A 40 -7.98 7.64 -13.93
C GLN A 40 -6.97 8.52 -13.19
N TYR A 41 -6.96 8.55 -11.86
CA TYR A 41 -6.00 9.38 -11.11
C TYR A 41 -4.54 8.99 -11.35
N VAL A 42 -4.26 7.69 -11.49
CA VAL A 42 -2.92 7.22 -11.84
C VAL A 42 -2.51 7.70 -13.24
N ILE A 43 -3.39 7.58 -14.23
CA ILE A 43 -3.16 8.06 -15.59
C ILE A 43 -2.88 9.57 -15.58
N HIS A 44 -3.74 10.37 -14.94
CA HIS A 44 -3.52 11.82 -14.85
C HIS A 44 -2.17 12.14 -14.18
N SER A 45 -1.78 11.40 -13.14
CA SER A 45 -0.48 11.59 -12.49
C SER A 45 0.70 11.25 -13.39
N ILE A 46 0.57 10.25 -14.28
CA ILE A 46 1.60 9.94 -15.28
C ILE A 46 1.66 11.07 -16.30
N GLU A 47 0.52 11.49 -16.84
CA GLU A 47 0.42 12.57 -17.83
C GLU A 47 0.99 13.89 -17.32
N ASP A 48 0.67 14.29 -16.09
CA ASP A 48 1.19 15.50 -15.44
C ASP A 48 2.71 15.45 -15.23
N SER A 49 3.30 14.25 -15.20
CA SER A 49 4.75 14.05 -15.01
C SER A 49 5.54 14.04 -16.32
N LEU A 50 4.87 13.96 -17.47
CA LEU A 50 5.52 13.91 -18.78
C LEU A 50 6.12 15.26 -19.16
N LYS A 51 7.31 15.22 -19.75
CA LYS A 51 7.93 16.40 -20.37
C LYS A 51 7.42 16.60 -21.78
N GLU A 52 7.66 17.79 -22.32
CA GLU A 52 7.18 18.16 -23.64
C GLU A 52 7.69 17.22 -24.75
N GLY A 53 6.79 16.43 -25.33
CA GLY A 53 7.11 15.47 -26.38
C GLY A 53 7.43 14.06 -25.90
N GLU A 54 7.45 13.83 -24.60
CA GLU A 54 7.34 12.47 -24.08
C GLU A 54 5.90 11.98 -24.29
N SER A 55 5.75 10.67 -24.51
CA SER A 55 4.46 9.99 -24.52
C SER A 55 4.55 8.74 -23.66
N TYR A 56 3.41 8.27 -23.15
CA TYR A 56 3.38 7.09 -22.31
C TYR A 56 2.52 5.99 -22.91
N LYS A 57 2.80 4.75 -22.50
CA LYS A 57 1.95 3.60 -22.79
C LYS A 57 1.86 2.71 -21.58
N ILE A 58 0.64 2.51 -21.07
CA ILE A 58 0.41 1.49 -20.04
C ILE A 58 0.61 0.11 -20.66
N MET A 59 1.48 -0.67 -20.04
CA MET A 59 1.77 -2.03 -20.46
C MET A 59 0.98 -3.04 -19.64
N GLU A 60 0.88 -2.82 -18.33
CA GLU A 60 0.20 -3.72 -17.42
C GLU A 60 -0.27 -2.99 -16.15
N TRP A 61 -1.49 -3.29 -15.71
CA TRP A 61 -1.92 -2.99 -14.34
C TRP A 61 -1.61 -4.23 -13.50
N ILE A 62 -0.51 -4.21 -12.75
CA ILE A 62 0.06 -5.39 -12.09
C ILE A 62 -0.84 -5.83 -10.92
N LEU A 63 -1.17 -4.88 -10.04
CA LEU A 63 -1.80 -5.15 -8.76
C LEU A 63 -2.55 -3.90 -8.32
N ALA A 64 -3.79 -4.07 -7.84
CA ALA A 64 -4.53 -3.01 -7.18
C ALA A 64 -5.06 -3.55 -5.84
N GLU A 65 -4.79 -2.81 -4.78
CA GLU A 65 -5.12 -3.21 -3.41
C GLU A 65 -5.81 -2.07 -2.69
N LYS A 66 -6.85 -2.38 -1.93
CA LYS A 66 -7.50 -1.43 -1.02
C LYS A 66 -7.05 -1.72 0.40
N LYS A 67 -6.56 -0.69 1.08
CA LYS A 67 -6.18 -0.76 2.49
C LYS A 67 -7.42 -1.03 3.34
N THR A 68 -7.33 -1.98 4.25
CA THR A 68 -8.43 -2.36 5.15
C THR A 68 -7.90 -2.65 6.55
N SER A 69 -8.82 -2.94 7.46
CA SER A 69 -8.55 -3.45 8.80
C SER A 69 -9.08 -4.87 8.91
N ILE A 70 -8.23 -5.82 9.30
CA ILE A 70 -8.61 -7.21 9.51
C ILE A 70 -8.98 -7.38 10.99
N PRO A 71 -10.22 -7.82 11.31
CA PRO A 71 -10.63 -8.03 12.69
C PRO A 71 -9.87 -9.21 13.30
N VAL A 72 -9.42 -9.07 14.54
CA VAL A 72 -8.71 -10.09 15.31
C VAL A 72 -9.23 -10.15 16.74
N GLU A 73 -9.00 -11.26 17.43
CA GLU A 73 -9.27 -11.38 18.86
C GLU A 73 -7.95 -11.38 19.64
N VAL A 74 -7.83 -10.45 20.58
CA VAL A 74 -6.60 -10.25 21.37
C VAL A 74 -6.87 -10.64 22.81
N TRP A 75 -6.05 -11.55 23.33
CA TRP A 75 -6.09 -11.98 24.72
C TRP A 75 -5.60 -10.86 25.65
N GLN A 76 -6.34 -10.64 26.74
CA GLN A 76 -6.10 -9.57 27.71
C GLN A 76 -5.57 -10.12 29.05
N MET A 77 -4.96 -9.25 29.86
CA MET A 77 -4.42 -9.63 31.18
C MET A 77 -5.47 -10.14 32.17
N ASP A 78 -6.74 -9.80 31.98
CA ASP A 78 -7.87 -10.26 32.80
C ASP A 78 -8.44 -11.62 32.35
N ASN A 79 -7.71 -12.34 31.49
CA ASN A 79 -8.10 -13.61 30.88
C ASN A 79 -9.33 -13.53 29.96
N THR A 80 -9.65 -12.35 29.43
CA THR A 80 -10.72 -12.17 28.43
C THR A 80 -10.18 -12.00 27.01
N TYR A 81 -11.04 -12.18 26.01
CA TYR A 81 -10.76 -11.83 24.62
C TYR A 81 -11.48 -10.55 24.24
N LYS A 82 -10.75 -9.64 23.57
CA LYS A 82 -11.31 -8.40 23.02
C LYS A 82 -11.16 -8.41 21.50
N LYS A 83 -12.21 -7.99 20.79
CA LYS A 83 -12.12 -7.70 19.36
C LYS A 83 -11.25 -6.46 19.13
N ASP A 84 -10.29 -6.62 18.24
CA ASP A 84 -9.39 -5.57 17.78
C ASP A 84 -9.25 -5.67 16.24
N SER A 85 -8.35 -4.90 15.66
CA SER A 85 -8.02 -5.01 14.24
C SER A 85 -6.55 -4.76 13.95
N ILE A 86 -6.02 -5.46 12.96
CA ILE A 86 -4.69 -5.20 12.41
C ILE A 86 -4.80 -4.58 11.01
N PRO A 87 -3.79 -3.81 10.56
CA PRO A 87 -3.73 -3.39 9.17
C PRO A 87 -3.70 -4.58 8.22
N GLY A 88 -4.41 -4.47 7.10
CA GLY A 88 -4.35 -5.43 6.00
C GLY A 88 -4.79 -4.79 4.69
N CYS A 89 -4.99 -5.61 3.67
CA CYS A 89 -5.52 -5.16 2.39
C CYS A 89 -6.45 -6.20 1.77
N VAL A 90 -7.32 -5.73 0.87
CA VAL A 90 -8.10 -6.59 -0.02
C VAL A 90 -7.61 -6.43 -1.44
N LYS A 91 -7.56 -7.54 -2.17
CA LYS A 91 -7.22 -7.57 -3.58
C LYS A 91 -8.37 -7.03 -4.40
N LEU A 92 -8.09 -6.01 -5.22
CA LEU A 92 -9.00 -5.54 -6.27
C LEU A 92 -8.60 -6.09 -7.64
N LEU A 93 -7.30 -6.16 -7.92
CA LEU A 93 -6.72 -6.68 -9.17
C LEU A 93 -5.39 -7.35 -8.84
N ASP A 94 -5.07 -8.47 -9.48
CA ASP A 94 -3.75 -9.10 -9.41
C ASP A 94 -3.51 -9.90 -10.69
N THR A 95 -2.73 -9.37 -11.61
CA THR A 95 -2.44 -10.02 -12.90
C THR A 95 -1.29 -11.01 -12.80
N ARG A 96 -0.46 -10.92 -11.76
CA ARG A 96 0.75 -11.73 -11.59
C ARG A 96 0.64 -12.78 -10.50
N GLY A 97 -0.47 -12.84 -9.75
CA GLY A 97 -0.69 -13.82 -8.69
C GLY A 97 0.20 -13.62 -7.47
N ILE A 98 0.50 -12.36 -7.13
CA ILE A 98 1.48 -11.96 -6.12
C ILE A 98 0.87 -11.26 -4.90
N PHE A 99 -0.46 -11.12 -4.85
CA PHE A 99 -1.17 -10.49 -3.74
C PHE A 99 -0.86 -11.14 -2.38
N ASP A 100 -0.81 -10.31 -1.34
CA ASP A 100 -0.65 -10.72 0.05
C ASP A 100 -1.53 -9.85 0.95
N GLU A 101 -2.48 -10.46 1.67
CA GLU A 101 -3.46 -9.76 2.51
C GLU A 101 -2.86 -8.99 3.70
N LEU A 102 -1.61 -9.32 4.08
CA LEU A 102 -0.93 -8.73 5.24
C LEU A 102 0.08 -7.64 4.84
N ALA A 103 0.39 -7.49 3.55
CA ALA A 103 1.45 -6.60 3.08
C ALA A 103 0.94 -5.63 2.00
N PHE A 104 0.42 -4.49 2.46
CA PHE A 104 -0.01 -3.41 1.57
C PHE A 104 1.16 -2.76 0.83
N ILE A 105 1.06 -2.66 -0.50
CA ILE A 105 2.15 -2.11 -1.34
C ILE A 105 2.32 -0.59 -1.22
N GLY A 106 1.24 0.13 -0.91
CA GLY A 106 1.23 1.59 -0.81
C GLY A 106 1.87 2.13 0.47
N ASN A 107 2.12 3.44 0.49
CA ASN A 107 2.71 4.13 1.63
C ASN A 107 1.80 5.26 2.14
N GLY A 108 1.92 5.57 3.44
CA GLY A 108 1.24 6.69 4.08
C GLY A 108 0.01 6.27 4.90
N ASP A 109 -0.22 7.00 5.98
CA ASP A 109 -1.27 6.68 6.95
C ASP A 109 -2.67 6.82 6.34
N SER A 110 -2.85 7.85 5.51
CA SER A 110 -4.10 8.16 4.81
C SER A 110 -4.31 7.36 3.51
N ALA A 111 -3.44 6.39 3.21
CA ALA A 111 -3.56 5.55 2.03
C ALA A 111 -4.90 4.80 2.03
N PHE A 112 -5.58 4.81 0.89
CA PHE A 112 -6.86 4.15 0.69
C PHE A 112 -6.72 3.00 -0.31
N VAL A 113 -6.12 3.27 -1.47
CA VAL A 113 -5.87 2.29 -2.52
C VAL A 113 -4.46 2.48 -3.07
N ALA A 114 -3.82 1.39 -3.50
CA ALA A 114 -2.55 1.44 -4.19
C ALA A 114 -2.60 0.65 -5.49
N PHE A 115 -1.92 1.16 -6.52
CA PHE A 115 -1.82 0.57 -7.84
C PHE A 115 -0.35 0.36 -8.19
N ALA A 116 0.03 -0.88 -8.48
CA ALA A 116 1.27 -1.19 -9.17
C ALA A 116 1.02 -1.22 -10.68
N VAL A 117 1.80 -0.45 -11.43
CA VAL A 117 1.61 -0.25 -12.87
C VAL A 117 2.94 -0.36 -13.59
N ALA A 118 2.97 -1.14 -14.67
CA ALA A 118 4.05 -1.13 -15.64
C ALA A 118 3.67 -0.24 -16.83
N TYR A 119 4.53 0.70 -17.18
CA TYR A 119 4.33 1.57 -18.33
C TYR A 119 5.66 1.97 -18.96
N THR A 120 5.62 2.36 -20.24
CA THR A 120 6.78 2.97 -20.91
C THR A 120 6.61 4.47 -21.04
N ILE A 121 7.73 5.18 -21.06
CA ILE A 121 7.82 6.57 -21.50
C ILE A 121 8.71 6.58 -22.75
N ASP A 122 8.14 7.02 -23.87
CA ASP A 122 8.84 7.19 -25.14
C ASP A 122 9.22 8.66 -25.33
N GLU A 123 10.51 8.92 -25.52
CA GLU A 123 11.07 10.25 -25.73
C GLU A 123 11.06 10.64 -27.22
N LYS A 124 11.07 11.95 -27.52
CA LYS A 124 11.18 12.49 -28.89
C LYS A 124 12.39 11.96 -29.68
N ASN A 125 13.47 11.59 -29.01
CA ASN A 125 14.71 11.08 -29.61
C ASN A 125 14.64 9.58 -29.99
N GLY A 126 13.53 8.90 -29.70
CA GLY A 126 13.32 7.48 -29.97
C GLY A 126 13.73 6.53 -28.84
N ASN A 127 14.24 7.04 -27.71
CA ASN A 127 14.50 6.23 -26.52
C ASN A 127 13.19 5.88 -25.80
N SER A 128 13.14 4.69 -25.21
CA SER A 128 12.01 4.23 -24.39
C SER A 128 12.50 3.76 -23.03
N SER A 129 11.85 4.24 -21.97
CA SER A 129 12.12 3.83 -20.59
C SER A 129 10.97 2.99 -20.07
N PHE A 130 11.26 1.79 -19.58
CA PHE A 130 10.29 0.94 -18.90
C PHE A 130 10.29 1.21 -17.40
N LEU A 131 9.11 1.40 -16.82
CA LEU A 131 8.91 1.74 -15.42
C LEU A 131 7.87 0.82 -14.80
N GLU A 132 8.16 0.27 -13.62
CA GLU A 132 7.16 -0.30 -12.73
C GLU A 132 7.06 0.58 -11.48
N LYS A 133 5.89 1.17 -11.26
CA LYS A 133 5.67 2.12 -10.16
C LYS A 133 4.47 1.72 -9.32
N THR A 134 4.54 2.05 -8.03
CA THR A 134 3.40 2.02 -7.12
C THR A 134 2.87 3.43 -6.92
N PHE A 135 1.61 3.66 -7.27
CA PHE A 135 0.89 4.89 -6.97
C PHE A 135 -0.01 4.63 -5.76
N THR A 136 0.15 5.42 -4.70
CA THR A 136 -0.73 5.35 -3.53
C THR A 136 -1.69 6.53 -3.52
N LEU A 137 -2.99 6.25 -3.45
CA LEU A 137 -4.04 7.26 -3.44
C LEU A 137 -4.70 7.34 -2.06
N ASP A 138 -5.06 8.55 -1.64
CA ASP A 138 -6.00 8.74 -0.54
C ASP A 138 -7.46 8.53 -1.01
N LYS A 139 -8.41 8.62 -0.07
CA LYS A 139 -9.85 8.47 -0.35
C LYS A 139 -10.46 9.54 -1.26
N ASN A 140 -9.73 10.60 -1.59
CA ASN A 140 -10.14 11.68 -2.47
C ASN A 140 -9.44 11.61 -3.85
N GLY A 141 -8.58 10.61 -4.06
CA GLY A 141 -7.85 10.41 -5.31
C GLY A 141 -6.54 11.20 -5.37
N LYS A 142 -6.15 11.88 -4.29
CA LYS A 142 -4.84 12.52 -4.24
C LYS A 142 -3.77 11.44 -4.21
N VAL A 143 -2.81 11.54 -5.14
CA VAL A 143 -1.58 10.75 -5.09
C VAL A 143 -0.78 11.20 -3.86
N LEU A 144 -0.69 10.31 -2.88
CA LEU A 144 0.11 10.50 -1.67
C LEU A 144 1.59 10.22 -1.94
N ASP A 145 1.86 9.25 -2.81
CA ASP A 145 3.19 8.72 -3.05
C ASP A 145 3.27 8.01 -4.40
N CYS A 146 4.43 8.09 -5.05
CA CYS A 146 4.77 7.38 -6.29
C CYS A 146 6.21 6.87 -6.20
N ASN A 147 6.38 5.56 -6.11
CA ASN A 147 7.69 4.92 -5.89
C ASN A 147 7.90 3.73 -6.83
N ASP A 148 9.14 3.26 -6.92
CA ASP A 148 9.44 1.99 -7.60
C ASP A 148 8.60 0.85 -7.02
N TYR A 149 8.09 0.00 -7.92
CA TYR A 149 7.30 -1.14 -7.50
C TYR A 149 8.15 -2.12 -6.68
N LEU A 150 7.63 -2.48 -5.51
CA LEU A 150 8.13 -3.58 -4.69
C LEU A 150 6.99 -4.55 -4.50
N SER A 151 7.24 -5.83 -4.79
CA SER A 151 6.27 -6.88 -4.54
C SER A 151 5.95 -7.00 -3.04
N PRO A 152 4.79 -7.57 -2.68
CA PRO A 152 4.46 -7.81 -1.28
C PRO A 152 5.53 -8.65 -0.54
N SER A 153 6.16 -9.61 -1.22
CA SER A 153 7.26 -10.39 -0.63
C SER A 153 8.51 -9.54 -0.35
N GLN A 154 8.87 -8.61 -1.24
CA GLN A 154 9.97 -7.67 -1.01
C GLN A 154 9.66 -6.71 0.14
N LYS A 155 8.43 -6.18 0.22
CA LYS A 155 7.97 -5.31 1.32
C LYS A 155 8.02 -6.03 2.67
N ARG A 156 7.61 -7.30 2.74
CA ARG A 156 7.73 -8.13 3.95
C ARG A 156 9.18 -8.31 4.37
N LYS A 157 10.06 -8.69 3.43
CA LYS A 157 11.48 -8.85 3.71
C LYS A 157 12.11 -7.58 4.27
N GLN A 158 11.82 -6.41 3.68
CA GLN A 158 12.30 -5.13 4.19
C GLN A 158 11.76 -4.82 5.60
N THR A 159 10.50 -5.18 5.88
CA THR A 159 9.90 -5.00 7.22
C THR A 159 10.58 -5.89 8.25
N GLU A 160 10.82 -7.15 7.91
CA GLU A 160 11.54 -8.11 8.75
C GLU A 160 12.98 -7.66 9.04
N GLU A 161 13.70 -7.18 8.02
CA GLU A 161 15.05 -6.63 8.20
C GLU A 161 15.06 -5.41 9.13
N ARG A 162 14.09 -4.49 8.97
CA ARG A 162 13.94 -3.33 9.86
C ARG A 162 13.62 -3.73 11.29
N PHE A 163 12.74 -4.72 11.47
CA PHE A 163 12.40 -5.28 12.77
C PHE A 163 13.63 -5.87 13.46
N HIS A 164 14.40 -6.70 12.74
CA HIS A 164 15.63 -7.27 13.29
C HIS A 164 16.65 -6.21 13.65
N LYS A 165 16.82 -5.17 12.83
CA LYS A 165 17.70 -4.04 13.14
C LYS A 165 17.25 -3.26 14.38
N ALA A 166 15.94 -3.08 14.56
CA ALA A 166 15.41 -2.47 15.78
C ALA A 166 15.69 -3.33 17.02
N LEU A 167 15.54 -4.65 16.92
CA LEU A 167 15.93 -5.57 18.00
C LEU A 167 17.43 -5.52 18.31
N GLU A 168 18.29 -5.44 17.29
CA GLU A 168 19.74 -5.28 17.47
C GLU A 168 20.07 -3.98 18.22
N GLN A 169 19.38 -2.89 17.90
CA GLN A 169 19.55 -1.59 18.57
C GLN A 169 19.07 -1.59 20.02
N LEU A 170 18.07 -2.41 20.37
CA LEU A 170 17.64 -2.59 21.75
C LEU A 170 18.68 -3.35 22.58
N GLY A 171 19.45 -4.26 21.95
CA GLY A 171 20.59 -4.95 22.55
C GLY A 171 20.33 -5.45 23.98
N PRO A 172 21.07 -4.97 25.00
CA PRO A 172 20.91 -5.40 26.40
C PRO A 172 19.50 -5.19 26.97
N LEU A 173 18.75 -4.17 26.52
CA LEU A 173 17.40 -3.89 27.02
C LEU A 173 16.40 -5.00 26.66
N LEU A 174 16.60 -5.66 25.51
CA LEU A 174 15.80 -6.80 25.11
C LEU A 174 16.00 -7.97 26.09
N ILE A 175 17.25 -8.30 26.42
CA ILE A 175 17.60 -9.38 27.35
C ILE A 175 17.06 -9.06 28.75
N GLN A 176 17.22 -7.83 29.24
CA GLN A 176 16.66 -7.40 30.53
C GLN A 176 15.13 -7.52 30.57
N SER A 177 14.45 -7.15 29.48
CA SER A 177 12.99 -7.26 29.38
C SER A 177 12.53 -8.73 29.42
N VAL A 178 13.25 -9.62 28.73
CA VAL A 178 12.97 -11.07 28.77
C VAL A 178 13.25 -11.66 30.15
N LYS A 179 14.38 -11.31 30.79
CA LYS A 179 14.68 -11.71 32.18
C LYS A 179 13.55 -11.27 33.13
N LYS A 180 13.10 -10.02 33.02
CA LYS A 180 11.99 -9.49 33.84
C LYS A 180 10.69 -10.29 33.64
N GLY A 181 10.30 -10.57 32.40
CA GLY A 181 9.13 -11.38 32.10
C GLY A 181 9.23 -12.81 32.63
N ALA A 182 10.40 -13.45 32.49
CA ALA A 182 10.66 -14.78 33.01
C ALA A 182 10.60 -14.83 34.55
N ALA A 183 11.18 -13.85 35.24
CA ALA A 183 11.12 -13.73 36.70
C ALA A 183 9.66 -13.56 37.20
N MET A 184 8.86 -12.75 36.51
CA MET A 184 7.43 -12.60 36.82
C MET A 184 6.63 -13.91 36.65
N ALA A 185 7.08 -14.79 35.76
CA ALA A 185 6.52 -16.13 35.59
C ALA A 185 7.13 -17.17 36.57
N GLY A 186 7.94 -16.75 37.53
CA GLY A 186 8.60 -17.63 38.52
C GLY A 186 9.72 -18.50 37.95
N LYS A 187 10.28 -18.15 36.78
CA LYS A 187 11.37 -18.90 36.14
C LYS A 187 12.73 -18.36 36.59
N ASP A 188 13.71 -19.26 36.73
CA ASP A 188 15.11 -18.86 36.92
C ASP A 188 15.63 -18.13 35.67
N THR A 189 16.25 -16.97 35.89
CA THR A 189 16.74 -16.08 34.85
C THR A 189 18.25 -16.13 34.67
N SER A 190 18.97 -16.84 35.55
CA SER A 190 20.44 -16.87 35.58
C SER A 190 21.06 -17.37 34.27
N GLY A 191 20.37 -18.28 33.57
CA GLY A 191 20.80 -18.83 32.27
C GLY A 191 20.38 -18.03 31.03
N ILE A 192 19.64 -16.93 31.18
CA ILE A 192 19.16 -16.14 30.02
C ILE A 192 20.26 -15.15 29.62
N THR A 193 21.16 -15.53 28.72
CA THR A 193 22.21 -14.65 28.18
C THR A 193 21.97 -14.24 26.73
N ASN A 194 21.01 -14.89 26.08
CA ASN A 194 20.58 -14.58 24.73
C ASN A 194 19.09 -14.89 24.53
N VAL A 195 18.54 -14.34 23.45
CA VAL A 195 17.17 -14.53 23.02
C VAL A 195 17.19 -14.79 21.52
N THR A 196 16.53 -15.85 21.06
CA THR A 196 16.41 -16.13 19.63
C THR A 196 15.00 -15.77 19.14
N ILE A 197 14.92 -14.91 18.13
CA ILE A 197 13.66 -14.45 17.51
C ILE A 197 13.77 -14.71 16.02
N ASN A 198 12.84 -15.49 15.47
CA ASN A 198 12.81 -15.90 14.05
C ASN A 198 14.18 -16.43 13.55
N GLY A 199 14.86 -17.25 14.35
CA GLY A 199 16.15 -17.85 13.97
C GLY A 199 17.36 -16.91 14.08
N LYS A 200 17.19 -15.64 14.46
CA LYS A 200 18.30 -14.75 14.82
C LYS A 200 18.50 -14.68 16.33
N THR A 201 19.74 -14.80 16.77
CA THR A 201 20.11 -14.75 18.20
C THR A 201 20.62 -13.37 18.57
N TYR A 202 20.07 -12.83 19.65
CA TYR A 202 20.41 -11.56 20.27
C TYR A 202 21.03 -11.87 21.62
N SER A 203 22.19 -11.30 21.92
CA SER A 203 22.90 -11.54 23.18
C SER A 203 23.01 -10.24 23.98
N GLU A 204 23.31 -10.40 25.26
CA GLU A 204 23.58 -9.30 26.19
C GLU A 204 24.73 -8.39 25.74
#